data_AF-A0A1V4QGR3-F1
#
_entry.id   AF-A0A1V4QGR3-F1
#
_cell.length_a   1.000
_cell.length_b   1.000
_cell.length_c   1.000
_cell.angle_alpha   90.00
_cell.angle_beta   90.00
_cell.angle_gamma   90.00
#
_symmetry.space_group_name_H-M   'P 1'
#
loop_
_entity.id
_entity.type
_entity.pdbx_description
1 polymer ?
#
loop_
_entity_poly.entity_id
_entity_poly.type
_entity_poly.pdbx_seq_one_letter_code
_entity_poly.pdbx_strand_id
1 'polypeptide(L)'
;MKKILILFFPLLLIAQVKRLHYIDHYNRPMTTYKEWLRQTRKEPFSIERAYHSQSNQTRQGLVDVVVFAPLYPGIQDSLNIYLSDLESEGYTVQVDTIRGWAADSLRLHLSTLLDSGLVGAVFIGEVPFAWYEMTSADGREEFPIDLYLMDLDGTWTDSDGNGLFDGHSGNKAPEIWTGRIYASSMTWGNEVYLVNNYLSKLHRYRTGGYNIPQKALAYVDDDWYSFYDCSLGLLYDTVDV
;
A
#
# COMPACT_ATOMS: atom_id res chain seq x y z
N MET A 1 -41.56 -37.60 53.27
CA MET A 1 -41.50 -37.00 51.91
C MET A 1 -40.60 -35.78 51.94
N LYS A 2 -39.35 -35.89 51.46
CA LYS A 2 -38.46 -34.74 51.23
C LYS A 2 -38.29 -34.60 49.73
N LYS A 3 -38.79 -33.50 49.16
CA LYS A 3 -38.58 -33.16 47.74
C LYS A 3 -37.20 -32.52 47.61
N ILE A 4 -36.30 -33.15 46.88
CA ILE A 4 -35.01 -32.58 46.49
C ILE A 4 -35.26 -31.77 45.23
N LEU A 5 -35.06 -30.46 45.32
CA LEU A 5 -35.08 -29.55 44.18
C LEU A 5 -33.68 -29.56 43.55
N ILE A 6 -33.54 -30.22 42.40
CA ILE A 6 -32.30 -30.19 41.62
C ILE A 6 -32.36 -28.95 40.73
N LEU A 7 -31.59 -27.92 41.08
CA LEU A 7 -31.35 -26.78 40.21
C LEU A 7 -30.35 -27.19 39.12
N PHE A 8 -30.81 -27.21 37.87
CA PHE A 8 -29.94 -27.30 36.71
C PHE A 8 -29.34 -25.91 36.45
N PHE A 9 -28.04 -25.74 36.74
CA PHE A 9 -27.25 -24.64 36.18
C PHE A 9 -26.76 -25.07 34.80
N PRO A 10 -27.12 -24.39 33.70
CA PRO A 10 -26.50 -24.67 32.43
C PRO A 10 -25.05 -24.21 32.51
N LEU A 11 -24.13 -25.17 32.52
CA LEU A 11 -22.71 -24.90 32.31
C LEU A 11 -22.57 -24.48 30.84
N LEU A 12 -22.54 -23.16 30.57
CA LEU A 12 -22.12 -22.67 29.26
C LEU A 12 -20.64 -23.06 29.10
N LEU A 13 -20.39 -24.14 28.36
CA LEU A 13 -19.09 -24.35 27.74
C LEU A 13 -18.91 -23.19 26.75
N ILE A 14 -18.23 -22.13 27.18
CA ILE A 14 -17.63 -21.19 26.25
C ILE A 14 -16.51 -22.00 25.59
N ALA A 15 -16.78 -22.56 24.41
CA ALA A 15 -15.72 -23.10 23.58
C ALA A 15 -14.69 -21.98 23.42
N GLN A 16 -13.45 -22.24 23.82
CA GLN A 16 -12.36 -21.31 23.64
C GLN A 16 -12.08 -21.26 22.13
N VAL A 17 -12.79 -20.37 21.42
CA VAL A 17 -12.64 -20.21 19.98
C VAL A 17 -11.18 -19.83 19.74
N LYS A 18 -10.46 -20.65 18.99
CA LYS A 18 -9.09 -20.35 18.62
C LYS A 18 -9.13 -19.11 17.74
N ARG A 19 -8.62 -18.01 18.27
CA ARG A 19 -8.51 -16.76 17.53
C ARG A 19 -7.62 -17.01 16.31
N LEU A 20 -8.13 -16.66 15.13
CA LEU A 20 -7.34 -16.72 13.92
C LEU A 20 -6.24 -15.68 14.02
N HIS A 21 -5.03 -16.07 13.67
CA HIS A 21 -3.89 -15.16 13.58
C HIS A 21 -3.57 -15.05 12.10
N TYR A 22 -3.30 -13.83 11.63
CA TYR A 22 -2.78 -13.66 10.29
C TYR A 22 -1.44 -14.39 10.18
N ILE A 23 -1.37 -15.29 9.21
CA ILE A 23 -0.17 -16.01 8.84
C ILE A 23 -0.13 -16.10 7.31
N ASP A 24 1.07 -16.01 6.74
CA ASP A 24 1.22 -16.23 5.30
C ASP A 24 1.15 -17.74 4.93
N HIS A 25 1.25 -18.06 3.64
CA HIS A 25 1.25 -19.44 3.13
C HIS A 25 2.34 -20.34 3.76
N TYR A 26 3.40 -19.76 4.34
CA TYR A 26 4.48 -20.47 5.00
C TYR A 26 4.31 -20.51 6.53
N ASN A 27 3.13 -20.17 7.05
CA ASN A 27 2.81 -20.04 8.48
C ASN A 27 3.67 -18.99 9.22
N ARG A 28 4.15 -17.95 8.53
CA ARG A 28 4.90 -16.85 9.16
C ARG A 28 3.94 -15.77 9.62
N PRO A 29 4.11 -15.20 10.83
CA PRO A 29 3.30 -14.08 11.29
C PRO A 29 3.59 -12.81 10.48
N MET A 30 2.75 -11.79 10.63
CA MET A 30 3.09 -10.44 10.17
C MET A 30 4.38 -9.96 10.83
N THR A 31 5.23 -9.29 10.05
CA THR A 31 6.43 -8.64 10.57
C THR A 31 6.02 -7.46 11.44
N THR A 32 6.42 -7.48 12.70
CA THR A 32 6.24 -6.35 13.63
C THR A 32 7.11 -5.15 13.24
N TYR A 33 6.76 -3.95 13.70
CA TYR A 33 7.59 -2.74 13.54
C TYR A 33 9.02 -2.99 14.04
N LYS A 34 9.13 -3.64 15.19
CA LYS A 34 10.43 -3.95 15.82
C LYS A 34 11.26 -4.93 14.99
N GLU A 35 10.64 -5.93 14.38
CA GLU A 35 11.32 -6.87 13.49
C GLU A 35 11.72 -6.21 12.18
N TRP A 36 10.81 -5.42 11.61
CA TRP A 36 11.06 -4.62 10.44
C TRP A 36 12.26 -3.69 10.67
N LEU A 37 12.27 -2.90 11.76
CA LEU A 37 13.35 -1.97 12.10
C LEU A 37 14.73 -2.64 12.24
N ARG A 38 14.77 -3.93 12.62
CA ARG A 38 16.01 -4.72 12.68
C ARG A 38 16.50 -5.16 11.30
N GLN A 39 15.58 -5.35 10.36
CA GLN A 39 15.86 -5.80 9.00
C GLN A 39 16.09 -4.63 8.04
N THR A 40 15.51 -3.46 8.33
CA THR A 40 15.61 -2.26 7.51
C THR A 40 17.07 -1.82 7.32
N ARG A 41 17.42 -1.58 6.06
CA ARG A 41 18.73 -1.03 5.69
C ARG A 41 18.93 0.33 6.34
N LYS A 42 19.98 0.44 7.15
CA LYS A 42 20.41 1.71 7.74
C LYS A 42 21.42 2.36 6.81
N GLU A 43 20.96 3.32 6.02
CA GLU A 43 21.81 4.16 5.19
C GLU A 43 21.29 5.60 5.19
N PRO A 44 22.14 6.60 4.89
CA PRO A 44 21.71 8.00 4.81
C PRO A 44 20.61 8.19 3.77
N PHE A 45 19.66 9.07 4.09
CA PHE A 45 18.63 9.47 3.13
C PHE A 45 19.25 10.27 1.98
N SER A 46 18.89 9.92 0.75
CA SER A 46 19.17 10.74 -0.43
C SER A 46 18.05 10.52 -1.45
N ILE A 47 17.62 11.61 -2.09
CA ILE A 47 16.71 11.58 -3.21
C ILE A 47 17.26 12.45 -4.34
N GLU A 48 17.36 11.89 -5.54
CA GLU A 48 17.97 12.56 -6.69
C GLU A 48 17.13 12.33 -7.94
N ARG A 49 16.84 13.42 -8.65
CA ARG A 49 16.11 13.38 -9.92
C ARG A 49 16.94 12.75 -11.02
N ALA A 50 16.48 11.60 -11.50
CA ALA A 50 17.09 10.86 -12.60
C ALA A 50 16.47 11.20 -13.96
N TYR A 51 15.20 11.60 -13.99
CA TYR A 51 14.48 11.97 -15.21
C TYR A 51 13.38 12.98 -14.92
N HIS A 52 13.09 13.82 -15.91
CA HIS A 52 11.89 14.64 -15.94
C HIS A 52 11.45 14.83 -17.39
N SER A 53 10.16 14.67 -17.63
CA SER A 53 9.53 14.89 -18.92
C SER A 53 9.80 16.30 -19.45
N GLN A 54 9.71 16.47 -20.77
CA GLN A 54 9.71 17.83 -21.33
C GLN A 54 8.45 18.57 -20.89
N SER A 55 8.60 19.84 -20.49
CA SER A 55 7.49 20.69 -20.09
C SER A 55 6.51 20.85 -21.24
N ASN A 56 5.26 20.43 -21.03
CA ASN A 56 4.17 20.63 -21.96
C ASN A 56 2.95 21.13 -21.18
N GLN A 57 2.53 22.37 -21.46
CA GLN A 57 1.45 23.06 -20.77
C GLN A 57 0.06 22.41 -20.94
N THR A 58 -0.06 21.39 -21.79
CA THR A 58 -1.31 20.65 -22.02
C THR A 58 -1.47 19.40 -21.15
N ARG A 59 -0.46 19.05 -20.33
CA ARG A 59 -0.47 17.84 -19.50
C ARG A 59 -1.35 18.01 -18.26
N GLN A 60 -1.95 16.91 -17.81
CA GLN A 60 -3.05 16.87 -16.81
C GLN A 60 -2.58 16.90 -15.35
N GLY A 61 -1.27 16.84 -15.10
CA GLY A 61 -0.67 16.79 -13.77
C GLY A 61 0.71 16.14 -13.80
N LEU A 62 1.45 16.23 -12.71
CA LEU A 62 2.74 15.58 -12.51
C LEU A 62 2.55 14.26 -11.75
N VAL A 63 3.15 13.19 -12.25
CA VAL A 63 3.31 11.91 -11.55
C VAL A 63 4.79 11.72 -11.24
N ASP A 64 5.10 11.55 -9.97
CA ASP A 64 6.47 11.24 -9.53
C ASP A 64 6.66 9.72 -9.37
N VAL A 65 7.65 9.16 -10.06
CA VAL A 65 8.01 7.75 -9.93
C VAL A 65 9.28 7.65 -9.11
N VAL A 66 9.13 7.30 -7.83
CA VAL A 66 10.24 7.18 -6.89
C VAL A 66 10.75 5.75 -6.88
N VAL A 67 12.01 5.55 -7.27
CA VAL A 67 12.61 4.22 -7.45
C VAL A 67 13.75 4.02 -6.47
N PHE A 68 13.75 2.89 -5.76
CA PHE A 68 14.88 2.49 -4.95
C PHE A 68 16.16 2.43 -5.79
N ALA A 69 17.15 3.26 -5.46
CA ALA A 69 18.28 3.53 -6.35
C ALA A 69 19.06 2.26 -6.78
N PRO A 70 19.29 1.25 -5.92
CA PRO A 70 19.91 -0.02 -6.33
C PRO A 70 19.11 -0.83 -7.36
N LEU A 71 17.79 -0.65 -7.41
CA LEU A 71 16.91 -1.35 -8.34
C LEU A 71 16.88 -0.68 -9.72
N TYR A 72 17.04 0.65 -9.76
CA TYR A 72 16.87 1.48 -10.95
C TYR A 72 17.63 0.99 -12.19
N PRO A 73 18.95 0.64 -12.13
CA PRO A 73 19.67 0.16 -13.32
C PRO A 73 19.12 -1.14 -13.90
N GLY A 74 18.54 -2.00 -13.06
CA GLY A 74 18.02 -3.30 -13.49
C GLY A 74 16.64 -3.25 -14.16
N ILE A 75 15.92 -2.13 -14.01
CA ILE A 75 14.53 -2.00 -14.50
C ILE A 75 14.36 -0.92 -15.57
N GLN A 76 15.44 -0.24 -15.97
CA GLN A 76 15.40 0.99 -16.75
C GLN A 76 14.61 0.84 -18.07
N ASP A 77 14.79 -0.26 -18.80
CA ASP A 77 14.09 -0.48 -20.07
C ASP A 77 12.58 -0.58 -19.89
N SER A 78 12.11 -1.41 -18.94
CA SER A 78 10.67 -1.54 -18.65
C SER A 78 10.11 -0.28 -18.01
N LEU A 79 10.91 0.42 -17.21
CA LEU A 79 10.54 1.70 -16.61
C LEU A 79 10.32 2.74 -17.70
N ASN A 80 11.22 2.88 -18.67
CA ASN A 80 11.08 3.83 -19.79
C ASN A 80 9.79 3.59 -20.58
N ILE A 81 9.40 2.32 -20.80
CA ILE A 81 8.11 1.99 -21.41
C ILE A 81 6.95 2.48 -20.53
N TYR A 82 7.02 2.22 -19.22
CA TYR A 82 6.01 2.70 -18.29
C TYR A 82 5.92 4.24 -18.25
N LEU A 83 7.04 4.95 -18.31
CA LEU A 83 7.04 6.42 -18.39
C LEU A 83 6.36 6.88 -19.68
N SER A 84 6.71 6.28 -20.82
CA SER A 84 6.09 6.59 -22.11
C SER A 84 4.58 6.35 -22.11
N ASP A 85 4.12 5.29 -21.45
CA ASP A 85 2.69 5.02 -21.29
C ASP A 85 2.01 6.16 -20.51
N LEU A 86 2.54 6.57 -19.36
CA LEU A 86 2.02 7.69 -18.56
C LEU A 86 2.04 9.02 -19.32
N GLU A 87 3.10 9.30 -20.08
CA GLU A 87 3.18 10.49 -20.91
C GLU A 87 2.13 10.48 -22.03
N SER A 88 1.85 9.31 -22.61
CA SER A 88 0.81 9.14 -23.64
C SER A 88 -0.61 9.30 -23.09
N GLU A 89 -0.80 8.98 -21.80
CA GLU A 89 -2.03 9.23 -21.04
C GLU A 89 -2.18 10.73 -20.66
N GLY A 90 -1.15 11.54 -20.89
CA GLY A 90 -1.19 13.00 -20.75
C GLY A 90 -0.58 13.52 -19.46
N TYR A 91 0.18 12.72 -18.71
CA TYR A 91 0.87 13.16 -17.50
C TYR A 91 2.27 13.73 -17.78
N THR A 92 2.68 14.72 -16.99
CA THR A 92 4.10 15.03 -16.80
C THR A 92 4.68 13.98 -15.87
N VAL A 93 5.88 13.47 -16.16
CA VAL A 93 6.47 12.40 -15.35
C VAL A 93 7.84 12.83 -14.84
N GLN A 94 8.09 12.57 -13.57
CA GLN A 94 9.40 12.69 -12.93
C GLN A 94 9.84 11.32 -12.47
N VAL A 95 11.15 11.06 -12.49
CA VAL A 95 11.74 9.92 -11.80
C VAL A 95 12.75 10.42 -10.82
N ASP A 96 12.55 10.08 -9.55
CA ASP A 96 13.52 10.29 -8.49
C ASP A 96 14.06 8.94 -8.01
N THR A 97 15.37 8.85 -7.86
CA THR A 97 16.02 7.69 -7.23
C THR A 97 16.23 7.96 -5.75
N ILE A 98 15.92 6.98 -4.90
CA ILE A 98 15.93 7.14 -3.45
C ILE A 98 16.82 6.11 -2.75
N ARG A 99 17.45 6.53 -1.64
CA ARG A 99 18.12 5.68 -0.65
C ARG A 99 17.76 6.10 0.75
N GLY A 100 17.97 5.19 1.70
CA GLY A 100 17.72 5.42 3.11
C GLY A 100 16.24 5.44 3.46
N TRP A 101 15.95 5.26 4.74
CA TRP A 101 14.58 5.18 5.24
C TRP A 101 14.21 6.41 6.07
N ALA A 102 13.64 7.43 5.41
CA ALA A 102 13.14 8.64 6.06
C ALA A 102 11.82 9.07 5.40
N ALA A 103 10.70 8.61 5.96
CA ALA A 103 9.37 8.85 5.41
C ALA A 103 8.99 10.34 5.46
N ASP A 104 9.41 11.05 6.51
CA ASP A 104 9.25 12.49 6.69
C ASP A 104 9.96 13.28 5.58
N SER A 105 11.18 12.88 5.23
CA SER A 105 11.97 13.49 4.17
C SER A 105 11.36 13.23 2.79
N LEU A 106 10.83 12.01 2.56
CA LEU A 106 10.07 11.71 1.35
C LEU A 106 8.75 12.52 1.27
N ARG A 107 7.99 12.61 2.37
CA ARG A 107 6.77 13.41 2.43
C ARG A 107 7.03 14.88 2.12
N LEU A 108 8.11 15.43 2.72
CA LEU A 108 8.55 16.80 2.43
C LEU A 108 8.96 16.98 0.97
N HIS A 109 9.67 16.02 0.39
CA HIS A 109 10.02 16.07 -1.04
C HIS A 109 8.76 16.13 -1.92
N LEU A 110 7.80 15.24 -1.69
CA LEU A 110 6.53 15.21 -2.43
C LEU A 110 5.76 16.53 -2.29
N SER A 111 5.72 17.13 -1.10
CA SER A 111 5.03 18.42 -0.91
C SER A 111 5.68 19.55 -1.70
N THR A 112 7.00 19.53 -1.91
CA THR A 112 7.68 20.52 -2.77
C THR A 112 7.27 20.44 -4.25
N LEU A 113 6.69 19.32 -4.69
CA LEU A 113 6.24 19.12 -6.06
C LEU A 113 4.78 19.55 -6.29
N LEU A 114 4.03 19.91 -5.24
CA LEU A 114 2.62 20.33 -5.36
C LEU A 114 2.46 21.55 -6.27
N ASP A 115 3.34 22.55 -6.14
CA ASP A 115 3.33 23.74 -7.01
C ASP A 115 3.69 23.42 -8.47
N SER A 116 4.32 22.26 -8.70
CA SER A 116 4.57 21.72 -10.04
C SER A 116 3.39 20.87 -10.57
N GLY A 117 2.28 20.84 -9.85
CA GLY A 117 1.06 20.12 -10.21
C GLY A 117 1.11 18.62 -9.90
N LEU A 118 1.85 18.19 -8.86
CA LEU A 118 1.86 16.79 -8.42
C LEU A 118 0.44 16.31 -8.13
N VAL A 119 0.03 15.23 -8.79
CA VAL A 119 -1.27 14.57 -8.59
C VAL A 119 -1.12 13.19 -7.95
N GLY A 120 0.06 12.57 -8.06
CA GLY A 120 0.30 11.25 -7.52
C GLY A 120 1.75 10.79 -7.59
N ALA A 121 2.05 9.74 -6.84
CA ALA A 121 3.37 9.12 -6.83
C ALA A 121 3.32 7.59 -6.92
N VAL A 122 4.29 7.00 -7.60
CA VAL A 122 4.47 5.54 -7.68
C VAL A 122 5.82 5.16 -7.08
N PHE A 123 5.78 4.33 -6.05
CA PHE A 123 6.94 3.88 -5.30
C PHE A 123 7.38 2.50 -5.77
N ILE A 124 8.64 2.33 -6.21
CA ILE A 124 9.16 1.06 -6.74
C ILE A 124 10.35 0.58 -5.91
N GLY A 125 10.20 -0.57 -5.25
CA GLY A 125 11.22 -1.19 -4.39
C GLY A 125 11.17 -0.69 -2.94
N GLU A 126 12.33 -0.72 -2.26
CA GLU A 126 12.51 -0.27 -0.86
C GLU A 126 12.43 1.26 -0.70
N VAL A 127 11.27 1.84 -1.03
CA VAL A 127 10.95 3.26 -0.81
C VAL A 127 10.33 3.44 0.58
N PRO A 128 10.66 4.51 1.33
CA PRO A 128 10.12 4.75 2.66
C PRO A 128 8.59 4.70 2.75
N PHE A 129 8.10 4.30 3.93
CA PHE A 129 6.72 4.46 4.41
C PHE A 129 6.76 4.74 5.92
N ALA A 130 5.67 5.28 6.46
CA ALA A 130 5.48 5.46 7.89
C ALA A 130 4.85 4.21 8.54
N TRP A 131 4.92 4.13 9.86
CA TRP A 131 4.18 3.17 10.66
C TRP A 131 3.13 3.90 11.50
N TYR A 132 1.99 3.24 11.69
CA TYR A 132 0.91 3.70 12.55
C TYR A 132 0.60 2.64 13.59
N GLU A 133 0.10 3.08 14.74
CA GLU A 133 -0.46 2.19 15.74
C GLU A 133 -1.77 2.68 16.31
N MET A 134 -2.60 1.73 16.73
CA MET A 134 -3.84 2.01 17.41
C MET A 134 -4.27 0.86 18.31
N THR A 135 -5.21 1.14 19.21
CA THR A 135 -5.90 0.10 19.99
C THR A 135 -7.29 -0.12 19.41
N SER A 136 -7.59 -1.36 19.04
CA SER A 136 -8.91 -1.81 18.62
C SER A 136 -9.55 -2.70 19.70
N ALA A 137 -10.77 -3.18 19.44
CA ALA A 137 -11.40 -4.20 20.29
C ALA A 137 -10.55 -5.49 20.36
N ASP A 138 -9.66 -5.67 19.38
CA ASP A 138 -8.83 -6.84 19.18
C ASP A 138 -7.44 -6.73 19.83
N GLY A 139 -7.05 -5.55 20.29
CA GLY A 139 -5.78 -5.29 20.96
C GLY A 139 -5.02 -4.11 20.35
N ARG A 140 -3.72 -4.02 20.66
CA ARG A 140 -2.81 -3.08 19.99
C ARG A 140 -2.47 -3.62 18.60
N GLU A 141 -2.61 -2.77 17.60
CA GLU A 141 -2.28 -3.04 16.20
C GLU A 141 -1.21 -2.05 15.74
N GLU A 142 -0.30 -2.54 14.90
CA GLU A 142 0.73 -1.73 14.25
C GLU A 142 0.82 -2.12 12.77
N PHE A 143 0.94 -1.15 11.88
CA PHE A 143 0.96 -1.39 10.45
C PHE A 143 1.65 -0.26 9.67
N PRO A 144 2.25 -0.57 8.50
CA PRO A 144 2.74 0.45 7.59
C PRO A 144 1.58 1.25 6.99
N ILE A 145 1.79 2.54 6.76
CA ILE A 145 0.74 3.45 6.27
C ILE A 145 1.26 4.38 5.17
N ASP A 146 0.81 4.16 3.92
CA ASP A 146 1.12 5.06 2.80
C ASP A 146 0.20 6.30 2.78
N LEU A 147 -0.89 6.34 3.56
CA LEU A 147 -1.71 7.54 3.73
C LEU A 147 -0.87 8.73 4.23
N TYR A 148 0.17 8.48 5.02
CA TYR A 148 1.15 9.49 5.44
C TYR A 148 1.86 10.18 4.26
N LEU A 149 2.00 9.48 3.13
CA LEU A 149 2.62 10.00 1.90
C LEU A 149 1.58 10.50 0.88
N MET A 150 0.29 10.31 1.15
CA MET A 150 -0.82 10.82 0.36
C MET A 150 -1.33 12.17 0.91
N ASP A 151 -1.42 12.25 2.23
CA ASP A 151 -1.72 13.45 3.00
C ASP A 151 -0.39 14.18 3.25
N LEU A 152 -0.20 15.36 2.65
CA LEU A 152 1.03 16.13 2.66
C LEU A 152 0.95 17.37 3.56
N ASP A 153 -0.25 17.80 3.97
CA ASP A 153 -0.47 18.98 4.81
C ASP A 153 -1.11 18.71 6.19
N GLY A 154 -1.50 17.46 6.45
CA GLY A 154 -2.07 16.99 7.70
C GLY A 154 -1.04 16.80 8.82
N THR A 155 -1.54 16.73 10.04
CA THR A 155 -0.72 16.61 11.25
C THR A 155 -0.70 15.17 11.72
N TRP A 156 0.49 14.59 11.78
CA TRP A 156 0.75 13.25 12.27
C TRP A 156 1.53 13.33 13.59
N THR A 157 1.12 12.55 14.59
CA THR A 157 1.68 12.61 15.95
C THR A 157 2.12 11.22 16.37
N ASP A 158 3.33 11.17 16.92
CA ASP A 158 3.89 10.03 17.65
C ASP A 158 4.03 10.51 19.11
N SER A 159 3.01 10.20 19.92
CA SER A 159 2.87 10.81 21.25
C SER A 159 3.85 10.24 22.28
N ASP A 160 4.33 9.02 22.08
CA ASP A 160 5.27 8.35 22.98
C ASP A 160 6.72 8.29 22.44
N GLY A 161 6.95 8.77 21.22
CA GLY A 161 8.26 8.87 20.58
C GLY A 161 8.85 7.52 20.19
N ASN A 162 8.01 6.52 19.94
CA ASN A 162 8.45 5.15 19.65
C ASN A 162 8.72 4.89 18.14
N GLY A 163 8.44 5.88 17.29
CA GLY A 163 8.61 5.83 15.84
C GLY A 163 7.39 5.30 15.06
N LEU A 164 6.26 5.07 15.74
CA LEU A 164 4.95 4.81 15.15
C LEU A 164 4.04 6.01 15.45
N PHE A 165 3.29 6.45 14.44
CA PHE A 165 2.28 7.48 14.67
C PHE A 165 1.06 6.87 15.39
N ASP A 166 0.52 7.59 16.36
CA ASP A 166 -0.69 7.24 17.12
C ASP A 166 -1.79 8.31 17.01
N GLY A 167 -1.53 9.37 16.25
CA GLY A 167 -2.44 10.48 16.03
C GLY A 167 -2.40 11.00 14.59
N HIS A 168 -3.59 11.31 14.04
CA HIS A 168 -3.77 11.99 12.76
C HIS A 168 -4.85 13.05 12.90
N SER A 169 -4.53 14.32 12.62
CA SER A 169 -5.38 15.50 12.86
C SER A 169 -5.11 16.61 11.84
N GLY A 170 -5.85 17.73 11.93
CA GLY A 170 -5.77 18.82 10.93
C GLY A 170 -6.59 18.51 9.68
N ASN A 171 -6.09 18.91 8.51
CA ASN A 171 -6.59 18.40 7.24
C ASN A 171 -6.18 16.92 7.14
N LYS A 172 -7.12 16.05 6.75
CA LYS A 172 -6.91 14.59 6.67
C LYS A 172 -7.15 14.06 5.26
N ALA A 173 -7.53 14.95 4.33
CA ALA A 173 -7.75 14.57 2.96
C ALA A 173 -6.39 14.26 2.32
N PRO A 174 -6.31 13.22 1.48
CA PRO A 174 -5.18 13.05 0.58
C PRO A 174 -5.04 14.24 -0.38
N GLU A 175 -3.85 14.83 -0.49
CA GLU A 175 -3.51 15.79 -1.55
C GLU A 175 -3.15 15.07 -2.85
N ILE A 176 -2.57 13.87 -2.75
CA ILE A 176 -2.15 13.04 -3.89
C ILE A 176 -2.58 11.59 -3.72
N TRP A 177 -2.68 10.84 -4.81
CA TRP A 177 -2.75 9.37 -4.75
C TRP A 177 -1.35 8.76 -4.72
N THR A 178 -1.20 7.59 -4.08
CA THR A 178 0.05 6.82 -4.17
C THR A 178 -0.20 5.37 -4.55
N GLY A 179 0.78 4.76 -5.21
CA GLY A 179 0.81 3.33 -5.50
C GLY A 179 2.19 2.76 -5.25
N ARG A 180 2.27 1.48 -4.86
CA ARG A 180 3.54 0.83 -4.49
C ARG A 180 3.74 -0.50 -5.22
N ILE A 181 4.89 -0.64 -5.85
CA ILE A 181 5.40 -1.89 -6.43
C ILE A 181 6.53 -2.38 -5.50
N TYR A 182 6.19 -3.28 -4.59
CA TYR A 182 7.11 -3.80 -3.57
C TYR A 182 7.31 -5.31 -3.76
N ALA A 183 8.51 -5.71 -4.21
CA ALA A 183 8.82 -7.11 -4.48
C ALA A 183 10.01 -7.64 -3.65
N SER A 184 10.61 -6.83 -2.78
CA SER A 184 11.80 -7.23 -2.00
C SER A 184 11.55 -8.39 -1.02
N SER A 185 10.32 -8.54 -0.52
CA SER A 185 9.94 -9.65 0.39
C SER A 185 9.55 -10.94 -0.35
N MET A 186 9.52 -10.92 -1.67
CA MET A 186 9.09 -12.07 -2.49
C MET A 186 10.23 -13.09 -2.65
N THR A 187 9.94 -14.37 -2.41
CA THR A 187 10.94 -15.47 -2.39
C THR A 187 11.03 -16.29 -3.68
N TRP A 188 10.17 -16.01 -4.65
CA TRP A 188 9.92 -16.80 -5.86
C TRP A 188 10.55 -16.20 -7.13
N GLY A 189 11.30 -15.11 -6.99
CA GLY A 189 12.07 -14.46 -8.05
C GLY A 189 12.98 -13.39 -7.46
N ASN A 190 13.98 -12.94 -8.23
CA ASN A 190 14.74 -11.76 -7.84
C ASN A 190 13.91 -10.49 -8.11
N GLU A 191 14.12 -9.44 -7.32
CA GLU A 191 13.30 -8.23 -7.36
C GLU A 191 13.31 -7.55 -8.75
N VAL A 192 14.48 -7.44 -9.39
CA VAL A 192 14.62 -6.88 -10.74
C VAL A 192 13.70 -7.59 -11.74
N TYR A 193 13.73 -8.92 -11.74
CA TYR A 193 12.88 -9.73 -12.61
C TYR A 193 11.38 -9.52 -12.32
N LEU A 194 10.99 -9.54 -11.04
CA LEU A 194 9.59 -9.41 -10.63
C LEU A 194 9.02 -8.03 -10.98
N VAL A 195 9.79 -6.97 -10.76
CA VAL A 195 9.39 -5.59 -11.10
C VAL A 195 9.30 -5.41 -12.62
N ASN A 196 10.28 -5.87 -13.39
CA ASN A 196 10.20 -5.83 -14.85
C ASN A 196 8.98 -6.60 -15.39
N ASN A 197 8.67 -7.76 -14.82
CA ASN A 197 7.49 -8.53 -15.21
C ASN A 197 6.19 -7.78 -14.88
N TYR A 198 6.12 -7.11 -13.72
CA TYR A 198 4.97 -6.29 -13.35
C TYR A 198 4.80 -5.09 -14.28
N LEU A 199 5.88 -4.36 -14.59
CA LEU A 199 5.85 -3.24 -15.55
C LEU A 199 5.45 -3.71 -16.96
N SER A 200 5.90 -4.89 -17.40
CA SER A 200 5.44 -5.49 -18.67
C SER A 200 3.95 -5.82 -18.65
N LYS A 201 3.43 -6.33 -17.53
CA LYS A 201 1.98 -6.55 -17.34
C LYS A 201 1.21 -5.23 -17.43
N LEU A 202 1.72 -4.16 -16.81
CA LEU A 202 1.12 -2.83 -16.88
C LEU A 202 1.05 -2.31 -18.32
N HIS A 203 2.13 -2.41 -19.09
CA HIS A 203 2.13 -1.98 -20.49
C HIS A 203 1.12 -2.76 -21.33
N ARG A 204 1.09 -4.10 -21.20
CA ARG A 204 0.11 -4.95 -21.90
C ARG A 204 -1.33 -4.61 -21.51
N TYR A 205 -1.58 -4.28 -20.25
CA TYR A 205 -2.91 -3.84 -19.82
C TYR A 205 -3.33 -2.55 -20.51
N ARG A 206 -2.45 -1.54 -20.56
CA ARG A 206 -2.72 -0.23 -21.17
C ARG A 206 -2.89 -0.26 -22.68
N THR A 207 -2.11 -1.10 -23.35
CA THR A 207 -2.10 -1.18 -24.83
C THR A 207 -3.08 -2.20 -25.41
N GLY A 208 -3.97 -2.76 -24.58
CA GLY A 208 -4.96 -3.74 -25.04
C GLY A 208 -4.39 -5.14 -25.28
N GLY A 209 -3.20 -5.43 -24.78
CA GLY A 209 -2.56 -6.75 -24.82
C GLY A 209 -3.24 -7.82 -23.96
N TYR A 210 -4.24 -7.45 -23.14
CA TYR A 210 -5.12 -8.39 -22.44
C TYR A 210 -6.59 -8.18 -22.80
N ASN A 211 -7.25 -9.23 -23.28
CA ASN A 211 -8.71 -9.29 -23.34
C ASN A 211 -9.23 -9.71 -21.97
N ILE A 212 -9.36 -8.76 -21.04
CA ILE A 212 -9.91 -9.03 -19.71
C ILE A 212 -11.44 -9.06 -19.85
N PRO A 213 -12.09 -10.18 -19.52
CA PRO A 213 -13.54 -10.22 -19.55
C PRO A 213 -14.09 -9.24 -18.50
N GLN A 214 -15.18 -8.53 -18.83
CA GLN A 214 -15.88 -7.68 -17.86
C GLN A 214 -16.56 -8.56 -16.81
N LYS A 215 -15.79 -8.97 -15.80
CA LYS A 215 -16.21 -9.82 -14.68
C LYS A 215 -15.59 -9.30 -13.39
N ALA A 216 -16.33 -9.42 -12.30
CA ALA A 216 -15.85 -9.19 -10.95
C ALA A 216 -16.08 -10.44 -10.08
N LEU A 217 -15.37 -10.51 -8.95
CA LEU A 217 -15.56 -11.53 -7.92
C LEU A 217 -15.74 -10.82 -6.59
N ALA A 218 -16.84 -11.09 -5.90
CA ALA A 218 -17.01 -10.75 -4.49
C ALA A 218 -16.75 -12.00 -3.65
N TYR A 219 -15.80 -11.92 -2.72
CA TYR A 219 -15.62 -12.92 -1.68
C TYR A 219 -16.00 -12.26 -0.35
N VAL A 220 -17.13 -12.68 0.23
CA VAL A 220 -17.68 -12.10 1.45
C VAL A 220 -17.48 -13.09 2.59
N ASP A 221 -16.74 -12.66 3.60
CA ASP A 221 -16.44 -13.49 4.77
C ASP A 221 -17.67 -13.63 5.69
N ASP A 222 -17.63 -14.60 6.61
CA ASP A 222 -18.79 -14.99 7.43
C ASP A 222 -19.29 -13.87 8.36
N ASP A 223 -18.39 -13.04 8.88
CA ASP A 223 -18.68 -11.85 9.69
C ASP A 223 -19.18 -10.65 8.86
N TRP A 224 -19.06 -10.71 7.53
CA TRP A 224 -19.56 -9.70 6.58
C TRP A 224 -20.70 -10.22 5.69
N TYR A 225 -21.30 -11.39 5.99
CA TYR A 225 -22.29 -12.04 5.14
C TYR A 225 -23.48 -11.14 4.72
N SER A 226 -23.81 -10.13 5.54
CA SER A 226 -24.88 -9.17 5.28
C SER A 226 -24.64 -8.28 4.07
N PHE A 227 -23.42 -8.27 3.52
CA PHE A 227 -23.06 -7.56 2.29
C PHE A 227 -23.41 -8.34 1.01
N TYR A 228 -23.88 -9.60 1.11
CA TYR A 228 -24.36 -10.42 -0.01
C TYR A 228 -23.42 -10.42 -1.24
N ASP A 229 -23.87 -9.86 -2.37
CA ASP A 229 -23.11 -9.77 -3.63
C ASP A 229 -22.24 -8.50 -3.71
N CYS A 230 -22.06 -7.78 -2.60
CA CYS A 230 -21.41 -6.48 -2.52
C CYS A 230 -21.96 -5.45 -3.52
N SER A 231 -23.27 -5.54 -3.83
CA SER A 231 -23.93 -4.69 -4.83
C SER A 231 -23.37 -4.82 -6.25
N LEU A 232 -22.76 -5.97 -6.60
CA LEU A 232 -22.26 -6.22 -7.95
C LEU A 232 -23.37 -6.09 -9.02
N GLY A 233 -24.64 -6.34 -8.65
CA GLY A 233 -25.78 -6.13 -9.55
C GLY A 233 -25.99 -4.66 -10.00
N LEU A 234 -25.33 -3.68 -9.38
CA LEU A 234 -25.36 -2.28 -9.84
C LEU A 234 -24.40 -2.02 -11.01
N LEU A 235 -23.42 -2.89 -11.21
CA LEU A 235 -22.38 -2.75 -12.24
C LEU A 235 -22.46 -3.84 -13.32
N TYR A 236 -23.04 -5.00 -13.01
CA TYR A 236 -23.08 -6.15 -13.89
C TYR A 236 -24.51 -6.65 -14.09
N ASP A 237 -24.86 -6.93 -15.35
CA ASP A 237 -26.17 -7.45 -15.74
C ASP A 237 -26.44 -8.88 -15.21
N THR A 238 -25.40 -9.60 -14.80
CA THR A 238 -25.49 -10.97 -14.30
C THR A 238 -24.56 -11.16 -13.11
N VAL A 239 -25.09 -11.69 -12.02
CA VAL A 239 -24.38 -12.00 -10.78
C VAL A 239 -24.75 -13.42 -10.37
N ASP A 240 -23.73 -14.28 -10.26
CA ASP A 240 -23.86 -15.63 -9.70
C ASP A 240 -23.49 -15.56 -8.21
N VAL A 241 -24.42 -15.93 -7.32
CA VAL A 241 -24.27 -15.93 -5.85
C VAL A 241 -24.32 -17.36 -5.32
#